data_AF-A0A7C5H948-F1
#
_entry.id   AF-A0A7C5H948-F1
#
_cell.length_a   1.000
_cell.length_b   1.000
_cell.length_c   1.000
_cell.angle_alpha   90.00
_cell.angle_beta   90.00
_cell.angle_gamma   90.00
#
_symmetry.space_group_name_H-M   'P 1'
#
loop_
_entity.id
_entity.type
_entity.pdbx_description
1 polymer ?
#
loop_
_entity_poly.entity_id
_entity_poly.type
_entity_poly.pdbx_seq_one_letter_code
_entity_poly.pdbx_strand_id
1 'polypeptide(L)'
;MVLQKEFTNVLVEPYNKRLQNLEELMRLGNIKIFIFIIIIMIVSAGVIMNTVLTSVFERKKEIGTLRAIGMSKMETFSLIITEVLIVSFISSIVGLIISLLVVNHLMASGISLGSVSGVFEYMDNVIYPVINPFRWIGDTIFVIFFAFLSSLYPVILISRMKPVEALRT
;
A
#
# COMPACT_ATOMS: atom_id res chain seq x y z
N MET A 1 -22.63 -35.40 22.02
CA MET A 1 -21.97 -36.58 22.63
C MET A 1 -22.71 -37.90 22.39
N VAL A 2 -24.02 -37.91 22.06
CA VAL A 2 -24.78 -39.15 21.78
C VAL A 2 -24.44 -39.78 20.42
N LEU A 3 -24.17 -38.97 19.38
CA LEU A 3 -23.89 -39.44 18.01
C LEU A 3 -22.48 -40.01 17.80
N GLN A 4 -21.55 -39.79 18.73
CA GLN A 4 -20.17 -40.32 18.64
C GLN A 4 -20.09 -41.80 19.05
N LYS A 5 -21.11 -42.31 19.75
CA LYS A 5 -21.22 -43.73 20.11
C LYS A 5 -21.64 -44.60 18.93
N GLU A 6 -22.33 -44.07 17.92
CA GLU A 6 -22.81 -44.83 16.75
C GLU A 6 -21.85 -44.79 15.56
N PHE A 7 -20.95 -43.80 15.47
CA PHE A 7 -19.99 -43.65 14.36
C PHE A 7 -18.56 -43.56 14.88
N THR A 8 -18.00 -44.71 15.30
CA THR A 8 -16.65 -44.82 15.91
C THR A 8 -15.51 -44.35 14.99
N ASN A 9 -15.75 -44.29 13.68
CA ASN A 9 -14.77 -43.85 12.66
C ASN A 9 -14.95 -42.40 12.18
N VAL A 10 -15.85 -41.61 12.76
CA VAL A 10 -16.07 -40.21 12.35
C VAL A 10 -15.81 -39.28 13.53
N LEU A 11 -14.80 -38.42 13.40
CA LEU A 11 -14.50 -37.35 14.35
C LEU A 11 -15.60 -36.29 14.26
N VAL A 12 -16.68 -36.46 15.05
CA VAL A 12 -17.76 -35.48 15.15
C VAL A 12 -17.32 -34.34 16.06
N GLU A 13 -16.60 -33.36 15.48
CA GLU A 13 -16.30 -32.12 16.18
C GLU A 13 -17.54 -31.25 16.34
N PRO A 14 -17.81 -30.71 17.54
CA PRO A 14 -18.99 -29.89 17.75
C PRO A 14 -18.88 -28.56 16.98
N TYR A 15 -19.99 -28.14 16.37
CA TYR A 15 -20.07 -27.01 15.44
C TYR A 15 -19.47 -25.70 16.00
N ASN A 16 -19.61 -25.47 17.31
CA ASN A 16 -19.03 -24.32 18.02
C ASN A 16 -17.49 -24.30 18.02
N LYS A 17 -16.82 -25.45 18.15
CA LYS A 17 -15.35 -25.54 18.09
C LYS A 17 -14.83 -25.29 16.67
N ARG A 18 -15.56 -25.73 15.64
CA ARG A 18 -15.20 -25.45 14.24
C ARG A 18 -15.33 -23.95 13.91
N LEU A 19 -16.36 -23.28 14.41
CA LEU A 19 -16.52 -21.83 14.26
C LEU A 19 -15.40 -21.04 14.95
N GLN A 20 -15.00 -21.45 16.16
CA GLN A 20 -13.87 -20.83 16.87
C GLN A 20 -12.56 -20.98 16.09
N ASN A 21 -12.27 -22.19 15.58
CA ASN A 21 -11.06 -22.43 14.77
C ASN A 21 -11.06 -21.57 13.48
N LEU A 22 -12.21 -21.39 12.82
CA LEU A 22 -12.32 -20.55 11.62
C LEU A 22 -12.15 -19.06 11.94
N GLU A 23 -12.69 -18.58 13.06
CA GLU A 23 -12.50 -17.21 13.51
C GLU A 23 -11.03 -16.92 13.81
N GLU A 24 -10.34 -17.85 14.48
CA GLU A 24 -8.90 -17.74 14.77
C GLU A 24 -8.07 -17.70 13.47
N LEU A 25 -8.38 -18.56 12.50
CA LEU A 25 -7.68 -18.57 11.21
C LEU A 25 -7.90 -17.29 10.40
N MET A 26 -9.13 -16.77 10.36
CA MET A 26 -9.44 -15.50 9.71
C MET A 26 -8.74 -14.33 10.40
N ARG A 27 -8.70 -14.33 11.74
CA ARG A 27 -7.99 -13.31 12.53
C ARG A 27 -6.49 -13.32 12.24
N LEU A 28 -5.86 -14.50 12.20
CA LEU A 28 -4.45 -14.65 11.83
C LEU A 28 -4.19 -14.16 10.40
N GLY A 29 -5.07 -14.48 9.45
CA GLY A 29 -4.98 -13.99 8.07
C GLY A 29 -5.03 -12.46 7.98
N ASN A 30 -5.98 -11.83 8.67
CA ASN A 30 -6.11 -10.37 8.70
C ASN A 30 -4.89 -9.68 9.30
N ILE A 31 -4.35 -10.20 10.40
CA ILE A 31 -3.13 -9.64 11.02
C ILE A 31 -1.94 -9.72 10.06
N LYS A 32 -1.77 -10.84 9.34
CA LYS A 32 -0.71 -11.00 8.34
C LYS A 32 -0.81 -9.97 7.22
N ILE A 33 -2.00 -9.80 6.65
CA ILE A 33 -2.25 -8.79 5.59
C ILE A 33 -1.94 -7.38 6.11
N PHE A 34 -2.37 -7.06 7.33
CA PHE A 34 -2.14 -5.76 7.93
C PHE A 34 -0.63 -5.46 8.11
N ILE A 35 0.14 -6.41 8.62
CA ILE A 35 1.60 -6.30 8.75
C ILE A 35 2.24 -6.09 7.38
N PHE A 36 1.81 -6.86 6.37
CA PHE A 36 2.34 -6.76 5.02
C PHE A 36 2.10 -5.38 4.39
N ILE A 37 0.89 -4.82 4.57
CA ILE A 37 0.56 -3.46 4.12
C ILE A 37 1.48 -2.44 4.78
N ILE A 38 1.72 -2.53 6.09
CA ILE A 38 2.62 -1.60 6.80
C ILE A 38 4.03 -1.66 6.21
N ILE A 39 4.56 -2.86 5.96
CA ILE A 39 5.90 -3.03 5.38
C ILE A 39 5.96 -2.36 3.99
N ILE A 40 4.97 -2.62 3.13
CA ILE A 40 4.89 -2.01 1.79
C ILE A 40 4.84 -0.49 1.90
N MET A 41 4.06 0.05 2.83
CA MET A 41 3.96 1.50 3.03
C MET A 41 5.32 2.10 3.43
N ILE A 42 6.04 1.47 4.36
CA ILE A 42 7.37 1.95 4.78
C ILE A 42 8.35 1.93 3.61
N VAL A 43 8.39 0.83 2.84
CA VAL A 43 9.27 0.70 1.68
C VAL A 43 8.92 1.75 0.62
N SER A 44 7.63 1.91 0.33
CA SER A 44 7.13 2.88 -0.65
C SER A 44 7.46 4.32 -0.25
N ALA A 45 7.34 4.65 1.05
CA ALA A 45 7.74 5.95 1.56
C ALA A 45 9.23 6.22 1.31
N GLY A 46 10.10 5.23 1.55
CA GLY A 46 11.53 5.34 1.24
C GLY A 46 11.80 5.55 -0.26
N VAL A 47 11.09 4.84 -1.13
CA VAL A 47 11.20 5.01 -2.59
C VAL A 47 10.78 6.42 -3.02
N ILE A 48 9.65 6.93 -2.51
CA ILE A 48 9.18 8.29 -2.77
C ILE A 48 10.23 9.30 -2.31
N MET A 49 10.73 9.15 -1.08
CA MET A 49 11.76 10.04 -0.53
C MET A 49 13.01 10.10 -1.42
N ASN A 50 13.55 8.94 -1.81
CA ASN A 50 14.74 8.87 -2.65
C ASN A 50 14.52 9.52 -4.02
N THR A 51 13.32 9.35 -4.60
CA THR A 51 12.97 9.92 -5.89
C THR A 51 12.90 11.45 -5.83
N VAL A 52 12.20 12.00 -4.81
CA VAL A 52 12.08 13.46 -4.62
C VAL A 52 13.44 14.09 -4.35
N LEU A 53 14.25 13.46 -3.52
CA LEU A 53 15.62 13.92 -3.26
C LEU A 53 16.43 13.97 -4.54
N THR A 54 16.41 12.90 -5.35
CA THR A 54 17.15 12.82 -6.61
C THR A 54 16.74 13.93 -7.59
N SER A 55 15.43 14.10 -7.85
CA SER A 55 14.92 15.17 -8.73
C SER A 55 15.41 16.56 -8.31
N VAL A 56 15.40 16.83 -7.00
CA VAL A 56 15.86 18.12 -6.46
C VAL A 56 17.37 18.29 -6.56
N PHE A 57 18.16 17.23 -6.33
CA PHE A 57 19.61 17.30 -6.47
C PHE A 57 20.03 17.57 -7.91
N GLU A 58 19.36 16.97 -8.89
CA GLU A 58 19.59 17.24 -10.31
C GLU A 58 19.29 18.70 -10.68
N ARG A 59 18.22 19.27 -10.11
CA ARG A 59 17.77 20.65 -10.38
C ARG A 59 18.27 21.69 -9.38
N LYS A 60 19.24 21.34 -8.54
CA LYS A 60 19.75 22.21 -7.46
C LYS A 60 20.27 23.55 -7.99
N LYS A 61 20.93 23.57 -9.15
CA LYS A 61 21.44 24.79 -9.80
C LYS A 61 20.30 25.73 -10.23
N GLU A 62 19.23 25.18 -10.82
CA GLU A 62 18.04 25.95 -11.23
C GLU A 62 17.31 26.57 -10.03
N ILE A 63 17.14 25.79 -8.95
CA ILE A 63 16.53 26.31 -7.71
C ILE A 63 17.42 27.40 -7.11
N GLY A 64 18.74 27.25 -7.19
CA GLY A 64 19.71 28.26 -6.76
C GLY A 64 19.60 29.56 -7.54
N THR A 65 19.47 29.50 -8.87
CA THR A 65 19.29 30.69 -9.71
C THR A 65 17.94 31.35 -9.49
N LEU A 66 16.85 30.58 -9.37
CA LEU A 66 15.52 31.10 -9.04
C LEU A 66 15.50 31.84 -7.69
N ARG A 67 16.18 31.30 -6.68
CA ARG A 67 16.33 31.97 -5.37
C ARG A 67 17.20 33.22 -5.43
N ALA A 68 18.18 33.29 -6.33
CA ALA A 68 19.02 34.47 -6.53
C ALA A 68 18.27 35.63 -7.19
N ILE A 69 17.29 35.35 -8.05
CA ILE A 69 16.42 36.37 -8.68
C ILE A 69 15.20 36.76 -7.82
N GLY A 70 15.06 36.20 -6.61
CA GLY A 70 14.06 36.62 -5.64
C GLY A 70 13.05 35.56 -5.19
N MET A 71 13.13 34.31 -5.67
CA MET A 71 12.22 33.24 -5.24
C MET A 71 12.38 32.95 -3.73
N SER A 72 11.27 33.04 -3.01
CA SER A 72 11.20 32.75 -1.58
C SER A 72 11.30 31.24 -1.29
N LYS A 73 11.61 30.91 -0.03
CA LYS A 73 11.64 29.51 0.43
C LYS A 73 10.26 28.84 0.31
N MET A 74 9.18 29.58 0.51
CA MET A 74 7.81 29.06 0.43
C MET A 74 7.40 28.79 -1.01
N GLU A 75 7.84 29.60 -1.97
CA GLU A 75 7.62 29.31 -3.40
C GLU A 75 8.39 28.06 -3.83
N THR A 76 9.64 27.89 -3.37
CA THR A 76 10.41 26.66 -3.65
C THR A 76 9.70 25.43 -3.07
N PHE A 77 9.20 25.54 -1.84
CA PHE A 77 8.43 24.48 -1.18
C PHE A 77 7.16 24.14 -1.96
N SER A 78 6.39 25.15 -2.35
CA SER A 78 5.14 24.97 -3.10
C SER A 78 5.38 24.31 -4.46
N LEU A 79 6.46 24.69 -5.16
CA LEU A 79 6.83 24.10 -6.44
C LEU A 79 7.10 22.60 -6.32
N ILE A 80 7.90 22.19 -5.33
CA ILE A 80 8.23 20.77 -5.12
C ILE A 80 7.00 19.97 -4.67
N ILE A 81 6.19 20.51 -3.75
CA ILE A 81 4.93 19.86 -3.34
C ILE A 81 3.99 19.67 -4.54
N THR A 82 3.87 20.67 -5.40
CA THR A 82 3.01 20.59 -6.59
C THR A 82 3.49 19.50 -7.54
N GLU A 83 4.80 19.38 -7.77
CA GLU A 83 5.39 18.30 -8.56
C GLU A 83 5.03 16.92 -7.99
N VAL A 84 5.20 16.74 -6.68
CA VAL A 84 4.85 15.47 -6.02
C VAL A 84 3.36 15.17 -6.10
N LEU A 85 2.49 16.16 -5.92
CA LEU A 85 1.04 15.99 -6.01
C LEU A 85 0.62 15.54 -7.42
N ILE A 86 1.20 16.14 -8.47
CA ILE A 86 0.93 15.77 -9.85
C ILE A 86 1.37 14.32 -10.11
N VAL A 87 2.60 13.97 -9.71
CA VAL A 87 3.12 12.60 -9.89
C VAL A 87 2.28 11.58 -9.11
N SER A 88 1.90 11.89 -7.87
CA SER A 88 1.07 11.01 -7.03
C SER A 88 -0.32 10.82 -7.61
N PHE A 89 -0.92 11.88 -8.15
CA PHE A 89 -2.24 11.82 -8.77
C PHE A 89 -2.25 10.95 -10.03
N ILE A 90 -1.27 11.15 -10.92
CA ILE A 90 -1.12 10.33 -12.12
C ILE A 90 -0.86 8.86 -11.75
N SER A 91 0.03 8.62 -10.79
CA SER A 91 0.35 7.27 -10.31
C SER A 91 -0.86 6.56 -9.72
N SER A 92 -1.73 7.29 -8.99
CA SER A 92 -2.96 6.74 -8.43
C SER A 92 -3.94 6.32 -9.53
N ILE A 93 -4.14 7.15 -10.55
CA ILE A 93 -5.03 6.81 -11.69
C ILE A 93 -4.53 5.55 -12.39
N VAL A 94 -3.23 5.50 -12.72
CA VAL A 94 -2.62 4.35 -13.38
C VAL A 94 -2.74 3.09 -12.51
N GLY A 95 -2.44 3.21 -11.21
CA GLY A 95 -2.56 2.12 -10.25
C GLY A 95 -3.98 1.59 -10.12
N LEU A 96 -4.99 2.47 -10.10
CA LEU A 96 -6.40 2.09 -10.08
C LEU A 96 -6.80 1.30 -11.33
N ILE A 97 -6.40 1.76 -12.51
CA ILE A 97 -6.71 1.07 -13.78
C ILE A 97 -6.09 -0.33 -13.77
N ILE A 98 -4.81 -0.44 -13.42
CA ILE A 98 -4.11 -1.73 -13.35
C ILE A 98 -4.79 -2.64 -12.33
N SER A 99 -5.11 -2.11 -11.15
CA SER A 99 -5.79 -2.88 -10.09
C SER A 99 -7.15 -3.40 -10.54
N LEU A 100 -7.98 -2.57 -11.20
CA LEU A 100 -9.27 -3.00 -11.76
C LEU A 100 -9.10 -4.12 -12.79
N LEU A 101 -8.14 -3.98 -13.70
CA LEU A 101 -7.89 -4.99 -14.74
C LEU A 101 -7.46 -6.33 -14.13
N VAL A 102 -6.54 -6.28 -13.16
CA VAL A 102 -6.06 -7.47 -12.45
C VAL A 102 -7.20 -8.10 -11.66
N VAL A 103 -7.93 -7.33 -10.85
CA VAL A 103 -9.03 -7.88 -10.05
C VAL A 103 -10.11 -8.48 -10.93
N ASN A 104 -10.52 -7.80 -12.01
CA ASN A 104 -11.53 -8.32 -12.94
C ASN A 104 -11.07 -9.62 -13.61
N HIS A 105 -9.80 -9.72 -13.98
CA HIS A 105 -9.23 -10.96 -14.50
C HIS A 105 -9.27 -12.09 -13.46
N LEU A 106 -8.87 -11.80 -12.21
CA LEU A 106 -8.89 -12.76 -11.10
C LEU A 106 -10.31 -13.18 -10.69
N MET A 107 -11.30 -12.31 -10.86
CA MET A 107 -12.71 -12.67 -10.66
C MET A 107 -13.17 -13.71 -11.67
N ALA A 108 -12.67 -13.65 -12.92
CA ALA A 108 -13.04 -14.58 -13.97
C ALA A 108 -12.26 -15.90 -13.90
N SER A 109 -10.95 -15.86 -13.60
CA SER A 109 -10.11 -17.07 -13.51
C SER A 109 -10.24 -17.78 -12.16
N GLY A 110 -10.66 -17.05 -11.12
CA GLY A 110 -10.52 -17.47 -9.73
C GLY A 110 -9.04 -17.54 -9.31
N ILE A 111 -8.79 -17.40 -8.00
CA ILE A 111 -7.45 -17.64 -7.44
C ILE A 111 -7.44 -19.08 -6.95
N SER A 112 -6.80 -19.97 -7.70
CA SER A 112 -6.51 -21.30 -7.18
C SER A 112 -5.50 -21.16 -6.06
N LEU A 113 -5.94 -21.41 -4.83
CA LEU A 113 -5.03 -21.85 -3.80
C LEU A 113 -4.58 -23.21 -4.30
N GLY A 114 -3.28 -23.34 -4.64
CA GLY A 114 -2.70 -24.66 -4.89
C GLY A 114 -2.91 -25.58 -3.68
N SER A 115 -2.26 -26.73 -3.63
CA SER A 115 -2.29 -27.61 -2.45
C SER A 115 -1.67 -26.91 -1.22
N VAL A 116 -2.42 -26.01 -0.60
CA VAL A 116 -2.12 -25.31 0.64
C VAL A 116 -2.58 -26.26 1.73
N SER A 117 -1.62 -26.99 2.30
CA SER A 117 -1.85 -27.92 3.39
C SER A 117 -2.52 -27.23 4.58
N GLY A 118 -3.66 -27.74 5.05
CA GLY A 118 -4.40 -27.22 6.20
C GLY A 118 -5.92 -27.15 5.98
N VAL A 119 -6.61 -26.26 6.70
CA VAL A 119 -8.09 -26.09 6.66
C VAL A 119 -8.66 -25.80 5.26
N PHE A 120 -7.82 -25.31 4.35
CA PHE A 120 -8.18 -25.06 2.94
C PHE A 120 -8.35 -26.34 2.11
N GLU A 121 -7.89 -27.50 2.59
CA GLU A 121 -8.09 -28.81 1.95
C GLU A 121 -9.57 -29.25 1.97
N TYR A 122 -10.38 -28.66 2.85
CA TYR A 122 -11.81 -28.92 2.99
C TYR A 122 -12.70 -27.82 2.38
N MET A 123 -12.10 -26.81 1.74
CA MET A 123 -12.81 -25.72 1.07
C MET A 123 -12.62 -25.83 -0.44
N ASP A 124 -13.51 -25.21 -1.21
CA ASP A 124 -13.29 -25.08 -2.66
C ASP A 124 -11.96 -24.34 -2.88
N ASN A 125 -11.07 -24.92 -3.70
CA ASN A 125 -9.68 -24.46 -3.86
C ASN A 125 -9.58 -23.13 -4.61
N VAL A 126 -10.71 -22.50 -4.94
CA VAL A 126 -10.80 -21.27 -5.72
C VAL A 126 -11.44 -20.17 -4.88
N ILE A 127 -10.65 -19.13 -4.55
CA ILE A 127 -11.17 -17.92 -3.91
C ILE A 127 -11.43 -16.85 -4.97
N TYR A 128 -12.62 -16.27 -4.93
CA TYR A 128 -13.00 -15.15 -5.77
C TYR A 128 -12.85 -13.84 -4.99
N PRO A 129 -12.11 -12.84 -5.51
CA PRO A 129 -12.00 -11.54 -4.87
C PRO A 129 -13.36 -10.82 -4.96
N VAL A 130 -13.81 -10.29 -3.82
CA VAL A 130 -15.04 -9.48 -3.73
C VAL A 130 -14.64 -8.01 -3.62
N ILE A 131 -15.14 -7.18 -4.53
CA ILE A 131 -14.94 -5.73 -4.49
C ILE A 131 -16.01 -5.12 -3.60
N ASN A 132 -15.60 -4.51 -2.48
CA ASN A 132 -16.45 -3.60 -1.73
C ASN A 132 -16.10 -2.16 -2.15
N PRO A 133 -16.99 -1.43 -2.86
CA PRO A 133 -16.69 -0.11 -3.40
C PRO A 133 -16.25 0.90 -2.32
N PHE A 134 -16.85 0.86 -1.13
CA PHE A 134 -16.53 1.78 -0.04
C PHE A 134 -15.11 1.57 0.49
N ARG A 135 -14.70 0.31 0.68
CA ARG A 135 -13.33 -0.01 1.10
C ARG A 135 -12.32 0.40 0.04
N TRP A 136 -12.62 0.13 -1.22
CA TRP A 136 -11.73 0.40 -2.35
C TRP A 136 -11.43 1.90 -2.50
N ILE A 137 -12.46 2.74 -2.38
CA ILE A 137 -12.32 4.20 -2.37
C ILE A 137 -11.51 4.66 -1.15
N GLY A 138 -11.80 4.10 0.03
CA GLY A 138 -11.06 4.40 1.26
C GLY A 138 -9.56 4.11 1.16
N ASP A 139 -9.20 2.92 0.67
CA ASP A 139 -7.80 2.50 0.52
C ASP A 139 -7.06 3.39 -0.50
N THR A 140 -7.74 3.82 -1.57
CA THR A 140 -7.18 4.73 -2.57
C THR A 140 -6.87 6.10 -2.00
N ILE A 141 -7.84 6.69 -1.29
CA ILE A 141 -7.66 7.99 -0.62
C ILE A 141 -6.52 7.89 0.40
N PHE A 142 -6.47 6.80 1.15
CA PHE A 142 -5.43 6.55 2.13
C PHE A 142 -4.03 6.48 1.51
N VAL A 143 -3.88 5.82 0.35
CA VAL A 143 -2.59 5.75 -0.37
C VAL A 143 -2.15 7.13 -0.87
N ILE A 144 -3.06 7.92 -1.46
CA ILE A 144 -2.75 9.28 -1.90
C ILE A 144 -2.32 10.15 -0.72
N PHE A 145 -3.08 10.08 0.39
CA PHE A 145 -2.76 10.80 1.62
C PHE A 145 -1.40 10.39 2.19
N PHE A 146 -1.09 9.09 2.18
CA PHE A 146 0.18 8.58 2.65
C PHE A 146 1.36 9.00 1.77
N ALA A 147 1.20 8.99 0.44
CA ALA A 147 2.21 9.49 -0.49
C ALA A 147 2.51 10.98 -0.25
N PHE A 148 1.46 11.79 -0.05
CA PHE A 148 1.61 13.18 0.35
C PHE A 148 2.38 13.30 1.67
N LEU A 149 1.96 12.60 2.72
CA LEU A 149 2.61 12.65 4.04
C LEU A 149 4.08 12.21 3.99
N SER A 150 4.40 11.18 3.21
CA SER A 150 5.77 10.70 3.02
C SER A 150 6.65 11.75 2.35
N SER A 151 6.10 12.50 1.39
CA SER A 151 6.83 13.55 0.67
C SER A 151 7.08 14.83 1.47
N LEU A 152 6.34 15.07 2.56
CA LEU A 152 6.56 16.27 3.39
C LEU A 152 7.96 16.27 4.02
N TYR A 153 8.46 15.10 4.44
CA TYR A 153 9.78 14.97 5.06
C TYR A 153 10.93 15.47 4.17
N PRO A 154 11.14 14.95 2.94
CA PRO A 154 12.22 15.43 2.09
C PRO A 154 12.04 16.91 1.73
N VAL A 155 10.82 17.38 1.50
CA VAL A 155 10.57 18.79 1.15
C VAL A 155 10.96 19.75 2.29
N ILE A 156 10.68 19.39 3.55
CA ILE A 156 11.10 20.17 4.72
C ILE A 156 12.62 20.15 4.86
N LEU A 157 13.24 18.98 4.70
CA LEU A 157 14.69 18.82 4.74
C LEU A 157 15.38 19.70 3.69
N ILE A 158 14.86 19.70 2.46
CA ILE A 158 15.37 20.48 1.32
C ILE A 158 15.22 21.98 1.55
N SER A 159 14.09 22.43 2.08
CA SER A 159 13.84 23.86 2.35
C SER A 159 14.82 24.46 3.37
N ARG A 160 15.43 23.61 4.20
CA ARG A 160 16.46 24.00 5.18
C ARG A 160 17.89 23.93 4.64
N MET A 161 18.12 23.27 3.50
CA MET A 161 19.45 23.22 2.89
C MET A 161 19.86 24.61 2.38
N LYS A 162 21.08 25.03 2.73
CA LYS A 162 21.64 26.32 2.30
C LYS A 162 22.06 26.20 0.82
N PRO A 163 21.44 26.95 -0.10
CA PRO A 163 21.75 26.85 -1.54
C PRO A 163 23.17 27.34 -1.88
N VAL A 164 23.84 28.06 -0.97
CA VAL A 164 25.19 28.59 -1.18
C VAL A 164 26.26 27.49 -1.30
N GLU A 165 26.02 26.29 -0.73
CA GLU A 165 26.90 25.12 -0.91
C GLU A 165 26.69 24.45 -2.27
N ALA A 166 25.59 24.73 -2.99
CA ALA A 166 25.33 24.20 -4.33
C ALA A 166 26.19 24.84 -5.42
N LEU A 167 26.71 26.05 -5.18
CA LEU A 167 27.46 26.84 -6.15
C LEU A 167 28.98 26.66 -6.00
N ARG A 168 29.44 25.93 -4.99
CA ARG A 168 30.87 25.67 -4.71
C ARG A 168 31.35 24.30 -5.19
N THR A 169 30.55 23.57 -5.97
CA THR A 169 30.87 22.28 -6.60
C THR A 169 30.30 22.25 -8.01
#